data_AF-A0AB34CNV9-F1
#
_entry.id   AF-A0AB34CNV9-F1
#
_cell.length_a   1.000
_cell.length_b   1.000
_cell.length_c   1.000
_cell.angle_alpha   90.00
_cell.angle_beta   90.00
_cell.angle_gamma   90.00
#
_symmetry.space_group_name_H-M   'P 1'
#
loop_
_entity.id
_entity.type
_entity.pdbx_description
1 polymer ?
#
loop_
_entity_poly.entity_id
_entity_poly.type
_entity_poly.pdbx_seq_one_letter_code
_entity_poly.pdbx_strand_id
1 'polypeptide(L)' 'MSRFQKASHVLWHCQYHIVWTPKCRFRILKGNVGKEV' A
#
# COMPACT_ATOMS: atom_id res chain seq x y z
N MET A 1 -4.72 -17.14 12.43
CA MET A 1 -3.79 -17.08 11.27
C MET A 1 -2.49 -16.45 11.77
N SER A 2 -1.37 -17.18 11.65
CA SER A 2 -0.06 -16.70 12.15
C SER A 2 0.37 -15.45 11.39
N ARG A 3 1.13 -14.57 12.08
CA ARG A 3 1.69 -13.34 11.53
C ARG A 3 2.61 -13.56 10.32
N PHE A 4 3.20 -14.74 10.19
CA PHE A 4 4.16 -15.08 9.13
C PHE A 4 3.53 -16.00 8.07
N GLN A 5 3.97 -15.83 6.82
CA GLN A 5 3.66 -16.69 5.68
C GLN A 5 4.78 -17.71 5.48
N LYS A 6 4.44 -18.94 5.11
CA LYS A 6 5.40 -20.05 4.98
C LYS A 6 5.21 -20.82 3.67
N ALA A 7 6.33 -21.08 3.00
CA ALA A 7 6.49 -22.08 1.93
C ALA A 7 7.51 -23.15 2.38
N SER A 8 7.72 -24.18 1.55
CA SER A 8 8.57 -25.34 1.88
C SER A 8 9.98 -24.98 2.35
N HIS A 9 10.56 -23.89 1.83
CA HIS A 9 11.92 -23.47 2.18
C HIS A 9 12.03 -22.00 2.62
N VAL A 10 10.92 -21.29 2.78
CA VAL A 10 10.95 -19.86 3.10
C VAL A 10 9.86 -19.52 4.10
N LEU A 11 10.22 -18.74 5.12
CA LEU A 11 9.31 -18.09 6.04
C LEU A 11 9.49 -16.58 5.85
N TRP A 12 8.42 -15.84 5.61
CA TRP A 12 8.51 -14.39 5.39
C TRP A 12 7.36 -13.64 6.03
N HIS A 13 7.60 -12.34 6.23
CA HIS A 13 6.61 -11.40 6.71
C HIS A 13 6.96 -10.02 6.20
N CYS A 14 6.27 -9.63 5.12
CA CYS A 14 6.55 -8.39 4.41
C CYS A 14 5.44 -7.38 4.74
N GLN A 15 5.76 -6.42 5.60
CA GLN A 15 4.88 -5.30 5.94
C GLN A 15 5.37 -4.04 5.25
N TYR A 16 4.49 -3.37 4.52
CA TYR A 16 4.83 -2.15 3.79
C TYR A 16 3.81 -1.05 4.09
N HIS A 17 4.32 0.15 4.36
CA HIS A 17 3.54 1.37 4.35
C HIS A 17 3.91 2.14 3.07
N ILE A 18 3.08 1.96 2.03
CA ILE A 18 3.29 2.61 0.73
C ILE A 18 2.44 3.88 0.70
N VAL A 19 3.11 5.03 0.55
CA VAL A 19 2.47 6.35 0.45
C VAL A 19 3.04 7.05 -0.76
N TRP A 20 2.18 7.74 -1.51
CA TRP A 20 2.58 8.55 -2.65
C TRP A 20 1.81 9.87 -2.66
N THR A 21 2.32 10.84 -3.41
CA THR A 21 1.71 12.16 -3.55
C THR A 21 1.54 12.54 -5.01
N PRO A 22 0.48 13.27 -5.38
CA PRO A 22 0.26 13.71 -6.76
C PRO A 22 1.40 14.64 -7.21
N LYS A 23 1.67 14.65 -8.52
CA LYS A 23 2.67 15.55 -9.11
C LYS A 23 2.35 16.99 -8.71
N CYS A 24 3.37 17.72 -8.27
CA CYS A 24 3.27 19.09 -7.76
C CYS A 24 2.47 19.26 -6.45
N ARG A 25 2.12 18.17 -5.74
CA ARG A 25 1.45 18.19 -4.42
C ARG A 25 0.16 19.01 -4.38
N PHE A 26 -0.51 19.18 -5.51
CA PHE A 26 -1.82 19.81 -5.54
C PHE A 26 -2.83 18.95 -4.78
N ARG A 27 -3.78 19.60 -4.09
CA ARG A 27 -4.84 18.93 -3.32
C ARG A 27 -5.98 18.42 -4.23
N ILE A 28 -5.62 17.69 -5.28
CA ILE A 28 -6.54 17.19 -6.33
C ILE A 28 -7.20 15.87 -5.96
N LEU A 29 -6.67 15.13 -4.98
CA LEU A 29 -7.23 13.86 -4.50
C LEU A 29 -8.43 14.12 -3.57
N LYS A 30 -9.54 14.60 -4.15
CA LYS A 30 -10.81 14.87 -3.47
C LYS A 30 -11.99 14.44 -4.34
N GLY A 31 -13.16 14.22 -3.73
CA GLY A 31 -14.37 13.86 -4.47
C GLY A 31 -14.21 12.54 -5.23
N ASN A 32 -14.63 12.51 -6.50
CA ASN A 32 -14.56 11.29 -7.32
C ASN A 32 -13.11 10.90 -7.66
N VAL A 33 -12.24 11.88 -7.92
CA VAL A 33 -10.82 11.64 -8.24
C VAL A 33 -10.10 10.93 -7.10
N GLY A 34 -10.41 11.28 -5.85
CA GLY A 34 -9.83 10.61 -4.67
C GLY A 34 -10.45 9.23 -4.35
N LYS A 35 -11.57 8.86 -4.97
CA LYS A 35 -12.20 7.53 -4.80
C LYS A 35 -11.72 6.52 -5.84
N GLU A 36 -11.24 7.00 -6.98
CA GLU A 36 -10.75 6.19 -8.09
C GLU A 36 -9.28 5.75 -7.91
N VAL A 37 -8.56 6.34 -6.95
CA VAL A 37 -7.14 6.03 -6.62
C VAL A 37 -6.96 5.23 -5.33
#